data_AF-A0A5C5QBT8-F1
#
_entry.id   AF-A0A5C5QBT8-F1
#
_cell.length_a   1.000
_cell.length_b   1.000
_cell.length_c   1.000
_cell.angle_alpha   90.00
_cell.angle_beta   90.00
_cell.angle_gamma   90.00
#
_symmetry.space_group_name_H-M   'P 1'
#
loop_
_entity.id
_entity.type
_entity.pdbx_description
1 polymer ?
#
loop_
_entity_poly.entity_id
_entity_poly.type
_entity_poly.pdbx_seq_one_letter_code
_entity_poly.pdbx_strand_id
1 'polypeptide(L)' 'MGRKKDDAPPESVVLTAPYAFIDDTGATRAWSPGVTVTDAEDIALLVDRKAPLDGIEYED' A
#
# COMPACT_ATOMS: atom_id res chain seq x y z
N MET A 1 -13.31 19.38 -14.73
CA MET A 1 -13.09 19.43 -13.27
C MET A 1 -11.91 18.51 -12.97
N GLY A 2 -10.69 19.07 -12.95
CA GLY A 2 -9.51 18.30 -12.56
C GLY A 2 -9.53 18.15 -11.05
N ARG A 3 -9.73 16.91 -10.55
CA ARG A 3 -9.49 16.65 -9.13
C ARG A 3 -8.00 16.86 -8.92
N LYS A 4 -7.68 17.75 -7.98
CA LYS A 4 -6.31 17.94 -7.52
C LYS A 4 -5.79 16.57 -7.09
N LYS A 5 -4.52 16.31 -7.39
CA LYS A 5 -3.73 15.30 -6.71
C LYS A 5 -3.77 15.68 -5.22
N ASP A 6 -4.77 15.20 -4.50
CA ASP A 6 -4.77 15.26 -3.05
C ASP A 6 -3.60 14.37 -2.64
N ASP A 7 -2.57 14.99 -2.10
CA ASP A 7 -1.34 14.45 -1.54
C ASP A 7 -1.61 13.58 -0.29
N ALA A 8 -2.79 12.95 -0.24
CA ALA A 8 -3.25 12.10 0.84
C ALA A 8 -3.15 10.65 0.37
N PRO A 9 -2.57 9.75 1.19
CA PRO A 9 -2.61 8.33 0.89
C PRO A 9 -4.08 7.91 0.70
N PRO A 10 -4.36 7.00 -0.26
CA PRO A 10 -5.72 6.52 -0.49
C PRO A 10 -6.32 5.92 0.79
N GLU A 11 -7.63 6.07 0.99
CA GLU A 11 -8.33 5.55 2.18
C GLU A 11 -8.28 4.01 2.28
N SER A 12 -8.03 3.35 1.15
CA SER A 12 -7.79 1.91 1.08
C SER A 12 -6.93 1.56 -0.13
N VAL A 13 -6.13 0.50 -0.02
CA VAL A 13 -5.34 -0.05 -1.12
C VAL A 13 -5.62 -1.53 -1.27
N VAL A 14 -5.51 -2.04 -2.50
CA VAL A 14 -5.64 -3.48 -2.78
C VAL A 14 -4.32 -3.98 -3.30
N LEU A 15 -3.82 -5.10 -2.79
CA LEU A 15 -2.61 -5.71 -3.35
C LEU A 15 -2.92 -6.45 -4.64
N THR A 16 -2.11 -6.24 -5.69
CA THR A 16 -2.21 -6.99 -6.95
C THR A 16 -1.42 -8.30 -6.91
N ALA A 17 -0.42 -8.40 -6.03
CA ALA A 17 0.41 -9.59 -5.83
C ALA A 17 0.66 -9.85 -4.32
N PRO A 18 0.98 -11.08 -3.90
CA PRO A 18 1.35 -11.36 -2.51
C PRO A 18 2.56 -10.51 -2.11
N TYR A 19 2.46 -9.86 -0.95
CA TYR A 19 3.54 -9.04 -0.41
C TYR A 19 3.78 -9.39 1.04
N ALA A 20 5.05 -9.62 1.40
CA ALA A 20 5.44 -9.89 2.77
C ALA A 20 6.82 -9.30 3.06
N PHE A 21 6.99 -8.76 4.26
CA PHE A 21 8.26 -8.27 4.76
C PHE A 21 8.33 -8.42 6.28
N ILE A 22 9.55 -8.31 6.82
CA ILE A 22 9.77 -8.22 8.26
C ILE A 22 9.88 -6.74 8.60
N ASP A 23 9.00 -6.25 9.49
CA ASP A 23 9.03 -4.87 9.96
C ASP A 23 10.10 -4.64 11.03
N ASP A 24 10.33 -3.38 11.41
CA ASP A 24 11.38 -2.99 12.37
C ASP A 24 11.23 -3.59 13.77
N THR A 25 10.03 -4.07 14.14
CA THR A 25 9.81 -4.82 15.39
C THR A 25 10.24 -6.28 15.30
N GLY A 26 10.60 -6.75 14.09
CA GLY A 26 10.91 -8.15 13.81
C GLY A 26 9.69 -9.02 13.54
N ALA A 27 8.49 -8.43 13.45
CA ALA A 27 7.29 -9.16 13.08
C ALA A 27 7.18 -9.33 11.55
N THR A 28 6.72 -10.51 11.12
CA THR A 28 6.43 -10.77 9.71
C THR A 28 5.06 -10.21 9.37
N ARG A 29 4.99 -9.17 8.54
CA ARG A 29 3.75 -8.71 7.93
C ARG A 29 3.60 -9.30 6.54
N ALA A 30 2.44 -9.89 6.26
CA ALA A 30 2.14 -10.51 5.00
C ALA A 30 0.69 -10.24 4.60
N TRP A 31 0.48 -9.89 3.34
CA TRP A 31 -0.82 -9.67 2.75
C TRP A 31 -0.97 -10.53 1.50
N SER A 32 -2.13 -11.15 1.38
CA SER A 32 -2.50 -11.92 0.20
C SER A 32 -2.91 -10.98 -0.95
N PRO A 33 -2.71 -11.41 -2.21
CA PRO A 33 -3.24 -10.66 -3.35
C PRO A 33 -4.76 -10.53 -3.25
N GLY A 34 -5.30 -9.38 -3.64
CA GLY A 34 -6.72 -9.05 -3.54
C GLY A 34 -7.19 -8.63 -2.14
N VAL A 35 -6.31 -8.62 -1.13
CA VAL A 35 -6.64 -8.08 0.18
C VAL A 35 -6.75 -6.56 0.09
N THR A 36 -7.87 -6.04 0.60
CA THR A 36 -8.07 -4.62 0.83
C THR A 36 -7.51 -4.24 2.18
N VAL A 37 -6.53 -3.35 2.19
CA VAL A 37 -5.93 -2.77 3.38
C VAL A 37 -6.55 -1.38 3.56
N THR A 38 -7.18 -1.16 4.71
CA THR A 38 -7.83 0.10 5.07
C THR A 38 -7.13 0.80 6.24
N ASP A 39 -6.09 0.19 6.79
CA ASP A 39 -5.32 0.75 7.90
C ASP A 39 -4.31 1.77 7.36
N ALA A 40 -4.33 2.99 7.90
CA ALA A 40 -3.50 4.07 7.40
C ALA A 40 -2.00 3.81 7.59
N GLU A 41 -1.60 3.13 8.68
CA GLU A 41 -0.19 2.79 8.92
C GLU A 41 0.26 1.72 7.92
N ASP A 42 -0.55 0.69 7.68
CA ASP A 42 -0.25 -0.33 6.67
C ASP A 42 -0.21 0.23 5.25
N ILE A 43 -1.14 1.13 4.90
CA ILE A 43 -1.17 1.79 3.58
C ILE A 43 0.12 2.60 3.40
N ALA A 44 0.51 3.41 4.37
CA ALA A 44 1.74 4.18 4.32
C ALA A 44 2.97 3.27 4.14
N LEU A 45 3.05 2.16 4.87
CA LEU A 45 4.12 1.17 4.73
C LEU A 45 4.14 0.53 3.33
N LEU A 46 2.99 0.14 2.80
CA LEU A 46 2.91 -0.49 1.48
C LEU A 46 3.31 0.50 0.37
N VAL A 47 2.88 1.77 0.47
CA VAL A 47 3.24 2.82 -0.48
C VAL A 47 4.72 3.17 -0.39
N ASP A 48 5.26 3.40 0.82
CA ASP A 48 6.67 3.71 1.06
C ASP A 48 7.59 2.63 0.49
N ARG A 49 7.22 1.36 0.69
CA ARG A 49 7.97 0.20 0.21
C ARG A 49 7.69 -0.17 -1.25
N LYS A 50 6.96 0.67 -1.98
CA LYS A 50 6.56 0.46 -3.38
C LYS A 50 5.94 -0.93 -3.61
N ALA A 51 5.05 -1.35 -2.71
CA ALA A 51 4.36 -2.63 -2.81
C ALA A 51 3.48 -2.69 -4.08
N PRO A 52 3.21 -3.89 -4.61
CA PRO A 52 2.36 -4.06 -5.79
C PRO A 52 0.90 -3.78 -5.42
N LEU A 53 0.50 -2.52 -5.55
CA LEU A 53 -0.83 -2.01 -5.21
C LEU A 53 -1.63 -1.72 -6.48
N ASP A 54 -2.92 -2.01 -6.44
CA ASP A 54 -3.86 -1.80 -7.54
C ASP A 54 -4.16 -0.30 -7.68
N GLY A 55 -3.95 0.25 -8.86
CA GLY A 55 -4.20 1.66 -9.16
C GLY A 55 -3.19 2.66 -8.60
N ILE A 56 -2.08 2.19 -7.99
CA ILE A 56 -0.97 3.06 -7.57
C ILE A 56 0.23 2.80 -8.47
N GLU A 57 0.55 3.77 -9.31
CA GLU A 57 1.74 3.78 -10.15
C GLU A 57 2.82 4.63 -9.45
N TYR A 58 3.96 4.01 -9.17
CA TYR A 58 5.12 4.72 -8.64
C TYR A 58 5.92 5.28 -9.82
N GLU A 59 5.91 6.61 -10.01
CA GLU A 59 6.85 7.26 -10.92
C GLU A 59 8.29 7.06 -10.37
N ASP A 60 9.23 6.72 -11.26
CA ASP A 60 10.63 6.40 -10.94
C ASP A 60 11.42 7.61 -10.41
#